data_AF-A0A508TX84-F1
#
_entry.id   AF-A0A508TX84-F1
#
_cell.length_a   1.000
_cell.length_b   1.000
_cell.length_c   1.000
_cell.angle_alpha   90.00
_cell.angle_beta   90.00
_cell.angle_gamma   90.00
#
_symmetry.space_group_name_H-M   'P 1'
#
loop_
_entity.id
_entity.type
_entity.pdbx_description
1 polymer ?
#
loop_
_entity_poly.entity_id
_entity_poly.type
_entity_poly.pdbx_seq_one_letter_code
_entity_poly.pdbx_strand_id
1 'polypeptide(L)'
;MSSNCGKLRIEAPGSTSTRDVAGPTKRPRKSRGMPPPATFDIDSLPGSSNLTALETAAVVRRTPGALEQWRRDPNHPLKWRYVDGRPLYRVDAVREYLAYNIERHN
;
A
#
# COMPACT_ATOMS: atom_id res chain seq x y z
N MET A 1 19.32 42.74 15.67
CA MET A 1 18.74 43.44 14.50
C MET A 1 19.83 44.29 13.89
N SER A 2 20.31 43.97 12.69
CA SER A 2 21.09 44.93 11.89
C SER A 2 20.88 44.59 10.43
N SER A 3 20.29 45.55 9.73
CA SER A 3 19.83 45.46 8.36
C SER A 3 20.91 45.97 7.41
N ASN A 4 21.18 45.17 6.38
CA ASN A 4 21.32 45.51 4.96
C ASN A 4 22.03 46.82 4.55
N CYS A 5 23.11 46.72 3.76
CA CYS A 5 23.47 47.60 2.63
C CYS A 5 24.80 47.08 2.02
N GLY A 6 25.09 47.04 0.72
CA GLY A 6 24.41 47.52 -0.47
C GLY A 6 25.19 47.15 -1.75
N LYS A 7 24.42 47.11 -2.85
CA LYS A 7 24.75 47.47 -4.26
C LYS A 7 26.06 48.28 -4.45
N LEU A 8 26.90 48.18 -5.49
CA LEU A 8 26.96 47.68 -6.89
C LEU A 8 28.48 47.56 -7.25
N ARG A 9 28.96 46.97 -8.35
CA ARG A 9 29.10 47.66 -9.66
C ARG A 9 30.14 46.94 -10.60
N ILE A 10 29.84 46.92 -11.92
CA ILE A 10 30.70 46.87 -13.16
C ILE A 10 31.44 45.55 -13.51
N GLU A 11 31.06 44.83 -14.58
CA GLU A 11 31.51 44.87 -16.02
C GLU A 11 32.98 44.41 -16.24
N ALA A 12 33.42 43.65 -17.25
CA ALA A 12 32.85 42.88 -18.38
C ALA A 12 33.95 41.87 -18.89
N PRO A 13 33.91 41.30 -20.10
CA PRO A 13 33.99 39.86 -20.37
C PRO A 13 35.39 39.34 -20.74
N GLY A 14 35.86 38.32 -20.03
CA GLY A 14 37.04 37.54 -20.40
C GLY A 14 36.64 36.24 -21.09
N SER A 15 36.77 36.22 -22.42
CA SER A 15 36.69 35.02 -23.24
C SER A 15 37.80 34.04 -22.87
N THR A 16 37.46 32.77 -22.62
CA THR A 16 37.97 31.61 -23.37
C THR A 16 37.44 30.29 -22.80
N SER A 17 36.70 29.59 -23.65
CA SER A 17 36.71 28.13 -23.84
C SER A 17 36.84 27.27 -22.57
N THR A 18 35.74 26.65 -22.13
CA THR A 18 35.80 25.39 -21.38
C THR A 18 34.63 24.50 -21.78
N ARG A 19 34.93 23.64 -22.76
CA ARG A 19 34.43 22.28 -23.00
C ARG A 19 32.96 22.03 -22.63
N ASP A 20 32.13 22.02 -23.66
CA ASP A 20 30.87 21.28 -23.68
C ASP A 20 31.17 19.80 -23.42
N VAL A 21 31.18 19.40 -22.15
CA VAL A 21 31.11 17.98 -21.79
C VAL A 21 29.63 17.64 -21.79
N ALA A 22 29.13 17.25 -22.97
CA ALA A 22 27.85 16.58 -23.10
C ALA A 22 27.95 15.24 -22.34
N GLY A 23 27.73 15.28 -21.03
CA GLY A 23 27.63 14.10 -20.20
C GLY A 23 26.50 13.21 -20.71
N PRO A 24 26.60 11.87 -20.58
CA PRO A 24 25.60 10.95 -21.08
C PRO A 24 24.22 11.33 -20.54
N THR A 25 23.33 11.76 -21.45
CA THR A 25 21.94 12.07 -21.13
C THR A 25 21.30 10.81 -20.57
N LYS A 26 20.93 10.85 -19.28
CA LYS A 26 20.17 9.77 -18.64
C LYS A 26 18.93 9.50 -19.50
N ARG A 27 18.79 8.26 -19.99
CA ARG A 27 17.57 7.84 -20.69
C ARG A 27 16.37 8.07 -19.75
N PRO A 28 15.28 8.70 -20.21
CA PRO A 28 14.07 8.82 -19.41
C PRO A 28 13.64 7.43 -18.97
N ARG A 29 13.61 7.19 -17.65
CA ARG A 29 13.02 5.96 -17.12
C ARG A 29 11.55 6.00 -17.52
N LYS A 30 11.11 5.09 -18.39
CA LYS A 30 9.67 4.82 -18.57
C LYS A 30 9.14 4.54 -17.17
N SER A 31 8.29 5.42 -16.65
CA SER A 31 7.52 5.14 -15.45
C SER A 31 6.79 3.85 -15.76
N ARG A 32 7.22 2.76 -15.14
CA ARG A 32 6.37 1.58 -15.02
C ARG A 32 5.27 2.06 -14.09
N GLY A 33 4.23 2.65 -14.68
CA GLY A 33 3.07 3.11 -13.95
C GLY A 33 2.67 1.97 -13.02
N MET A 34 2.45 2.31 -11.75
CA MET A 34 1.99 1.33 -10.77
C MET A 34 0.78 0.63 -11.40
N PRO A 35 0.84 -0.70 -11.65
CA PRO A 35 -0.28 -1.38 -12.27
C PRO A 35 -1.50 -1.09 -11.41
N PRO A 36 -2.68 -0.83 -12.02
CA PRO A 36 -3.88 -0.64 -11.24
C PRO A 36 -4.01 -1.85 -10.30
N PRO A 37 -4.27 -1.60 -9.00
CA PRO A 37 -4.43 -2.69 -8.06
C PRO A 37 -5.52 -3.62 -8.60
N ALA A 38 -5.26 -4.92 -8.57
CA ALA A 38 -6.22 -5.91 -9.05
C ALA A 38 -7.58 -5.66 -8.37
N THR A 39 -8.64 -5.58 -9.17
CA THR A 39 -10.00 -5.44 -8.64
C THR A 39 -10.36 -6.76 -7.95
N PHE A 40 -10.27 -6.77 -6.62
CA PHE A 40 -10.76 -7.87 -5.80
C PHE A 40 -12.14 -7.50 -5.26
N ASP A 41 -13.16 -8.18 -5.76
CA ASP A 41 -14.54 -8.04 -5.29
C ASP A 41 -14.96 -9.31 -4.54
N ILE A 42 -15.23 -9.18 -3.24
CA ILE A 42 -15.62 -10.31 -2.40
C ILE A 42 -17.03 -10.80 -2.73
N ASP A 43 -17.89 -9.92 -3.25
CA ASP A 43 -19.30 -10.22 -3.48
C ASP A 43 -19.48 -11.11 -4.71
N SER A 44 -18.58 -10.97 -5.69
CA SER A 44 -18.47 -11.85 -6.86
C SER A 44 -18.03 -13.29 -6.54
N LEU A 45 -17.42 -13.53 -5.37
CA LEU A 45 -16.87 -14.84 -5.03
C LEU A 45 -17.94 -15.78 -4.44
N PRO A 46 -17.91 -17.08 -4.79
CA PRO A 46 -18.70 -18.09 -4.09
C PRO A 46 -18.40 -18.12 -2.59
N GLY A 47 -19.41 -18.32 -1.75
CA GLY A 47 -19.25 -18.39 -0.29
C GLY A 47 -18.31 -19.52 0.19
N SER A 48 -18.16 -20.57 -0.62
CA SER A 48 -17.26 -21.69 -0.37
C SER A 48 -15.78 -21.40 -0.69
N SER A 49 -15.49 -20.27 -1.35
CA SER A 49 -14.14 -19.88 -1.72
C SER A 49 -13.27 -19.63 -0.50
N ASN A 50 -11.99 -19.96 -0.64
CA ASN A 50 -10.99 -19.67 0.37
C ASN A 50 -10.27 -18.37 0.06
N LEU A 51 -10.11 -17.56 1.10
CA LEU A 51 -9.30 -16.38 1.15
C LEU A 51 -8.07 -16.64 2.00
N THR A 52 -6.94 -16.14 1.52
CA THR A 52 -5.72 -16.07 2.30
C THR A 52 -5.85 -15.04 3.42
N ALA A 53 -4.91 -15.07 4.36
CA ALA A 53 -4.85 -14.06 5.41
C ALA A 53 -4.69 -12.64 4.85
N LEU A 54 -3.96 -12.46 3.74
CA LEU A 54 -3.75 -11.12 3.17
C LEU A 54 -5.03 -10.56 2.53
N GLU A 55 -5.76 -11.39 1.79
CA GLU A 55 -7.04 -10.99 1.18
C GLU A 55 -8.08 -10.69 2.25
N THR A 56 -8.17 -11.55 3.28
CA THR A 56 -9.09 -11.33 4.41
C THR A 56 -8.75 -10.04 5.16
N ALA A 57 -7.46 -9.76 5.36
CA ALA A 57 -7.02 -8.53 6.02
C ALA A 57 -7.40 -7.29 5.18
N ALA A 58 -7.24 -7.36 3.86
CA ALA A 58 -7.64 -6.29 2.95
C ALA A 58 -9.15 -6.00 3.02
N VAL A 59 -9.97 -7.06 3.09
CA VAL A 59 -11.43 -6.97 3.18
C VAL A 59 -11.87 -6.34 4.50
N VAL A 60 -11.35 -6.84 5.61
CA VAL A 60 -11.70 -6.37 6.96
C VAL A 60 -11.04 -5.01 7.27
N ARG A 61 -10.23 -4.47 6.35
CA ARG A 61 -9.47 -3.22 6.50
C ARG A 61 -8.57 -3.22 7.74
N ARG A 62 -7.89 -4.35 7.97
CA ARG A 62 -6.95 -4.56 9.08
C ARG A 62 -5.59 -5.02 8.56
N THR A 63 -4.59 -5.00 9.44
CA THR A 63 -3.27 -5.53 9.11
C THR A 63 -3.28 -7.07 9.20
N PRO A 64 -2.44 -7.78 8.41
CA PRO A 64 -2.31 -9.23 8.53
C PRO A 64 -1.94 -9.70 9.94
N GLY A 65 -1.14 -8.91 10.67
CA GLY A 65 -0.79 -9.16 12.06
C GLY A 65 -1.98 -9.11 13.03
N ALA A 66 -3.02 -8.32 12.74
CA ALA A 66 -4.25 -8.34 13.52
C ALA A 66 -4.97 -9.70 13.39
N LEU A 67 -4.97 -10.30 12.19
CA LEU A 67 -5.51 -11.64 12.00
C LEU A 67 -4.68 -12.71 12.72
N GLU A 68 -3.36 -12.55 12.77
CA GLU A 68 -2.50 -13.43 13.57
C GLU A 68 -2.85 -13.36 15.06
N GLN A 69 -3.12 -12.16 15.57
CA GLN A 69 -3.55 -11.97 16.96
C GLN A 69 -4.92 -12.60 17.21
N TRP A 70 -5.91 -12.40 16.34
CA TRP A 70 -7.23 -13.01 16.47
C TRP A 70 -7.19 -14.54 16.48
N ARG A 71 -6.22 -15.14 15.77
CA ARG A 71 -6.01 -16.59 15.82
C ARG A 71 -5.51 -17.11 17.16
N ARG A 72 -4.91 -16.25 17.98
CA ARG A 72 -4.50 -16.58 19.36
C ARG A 72 -5.69 -16.52 20.32
N ASP A 73 -6.77 -15.85 19.93
CA ASP A 73 -7.98 -15.70 20.73
C ASP A 73 -9.01 -16.78 20.35
N PRO A 74 -9.25 -17.79 21.20
CA PRO A 74 -10.11 -18.93 20.85
C PRO A 74 -11.60 -18.57 20.71
N ASN A 75 -12.01 -17.43 21.26
CA ASN A 75 -13.41 -16.96 21.21
C ASN A 75 -13.67 -15.95 20.08
N HIS A 76 -12.77 -15.82 19.11
CA HIS A 76 -12.96 -14.88 18.02
C HIS A 76 -14.10 -15.35 17.08
N PRO A 77 -15.02 -14.45 16.66
CA PRO A 77 -16.16 -14.81 15.80
C PRO A 77 -15.75 -15.23 14.39
N LEU A 78 -14.68 -14.64 13.83
CA LEU A 78 -14.14 -15.02 12.53
C LEU A 78 -13.54 -16.44 12.59
N LYS A 79 -14.07 -17.38 11.79
CA LYS A 79 -13.56 -18.76 11.70
C LYS A 79 -12.49 -18.91 10.62
N TRP A 80 -11.48 -19.75 10.89
CA TRP A 80 -10.42 -20.11 9.95
C TRP A 80 -10.19 -21.61 9.91
N ARG A 81 -9.62 -22.11 8.81
CA ARG A 81 -9.18 -23.49 8.63
C ARG A 81 -7.72 -23.55 8.22
N TYR A 82 -7.01 -24.59 8.64
CA TYR A 82 -5.65 -24.85 8.16
C TYR A 82 -5.71 -25.79 6.96
N VAL A 83 -5.12 -25.35 5.85
CA VAL A 83 -4.91 -26.17 4.65
C VAL A 83 -3.44 -26.02 4.28
N ASP A 84 -2.72 -27.14 4.21
CA ASP A 84 -1.27 -27.15 3.91
C ASP A 84 -0.46 -26.23 4.83
N GLY A 85 -0.80 -26.24 6.14
CA GLY A 85 -0.15 -25.38 7.15
C GLY A 85 -0.48 -23.90 7.05
N ARG A 86 -1.33 -23.47 6.11
CA ARG A 86 -1.73 -22.07 5.92
C ARG A 86 -3.14 -21.82 6.44
N PRO A 87 -3.36 -20.72 7.18
CA PRO A 87 -4.69 -20.31 7.61
C PRO A 87 -5.45 -19.73 6.41
N LEU A 88 -6.54 -20.40 6.05
CA LEU A 88 -7.51 -19.97 5.05
C LEU A 88 -8.82 -19.60 5.72
N TYR A 89 -9.46 -18.58 5.18
CA TYR A 89 -10.75 -18.06 5.63
C TYR A 89 -11.78 -18.35 4.55
N ARG A 90 -12.98 -18.76 4.93
CA ARG A 90 -14.05 -18.88 3.95
C ARG A 90 -14.74 -17.54 3.76
N VAL A 91 -15.19 -17.26 2.54
CA VAL A 91 -15.89 -16.02 2.20
C VAL A 91 -17.17 -15.85 3.03
N ASP A 92 -17.94 -16.91 3.24
CA ASP A 92 -19.14 -16.89 4.08
C ASP A 92 -18.86 -16.44 5.52
N ALA A 93 -17.87 -17.04 6.19
CA ALA A 93 -17.48 -16.68 7.55
C ALA A 93 -16.99 -15.23 7.65
N VAL A 94 -16.31 -14.71 6.61
CA VAL A 94 -15.87 -13.31 6.56
C VAL A 94 -17.08 -12.37 6.42
N ARG A 95 -18.06 -12.72 5.58
CA ARG A 95 -19.29 -11.93 5.42
C ARG A 95 -20.13 -11.92 6.70
N GLU A 96 -20.30 -13.06 7.35
CA GLU A 96 -20.97 -13.16 8.66
C GLU A 96 -20.27 -12.31 9.72
N TYR A 97 -18.93 -12.34 9.75
CA TYR A 97 -18.16 -11.49 10.65
C TYR A 97 -18.37 -9.99 10.39
N LEU A 98 -18.40 -9.57 9.12
CA LEU A 98 -18.66 -8.18 8.76
C LEU A 98 -20.06 -7.74 9.18
N ALA A 99 -21.08 -8.58 8.95
CA ALA A 99 -22.45 -8.32 9.39
C ALA A 99 -22.51 -8.16 10.93
N TYR A 100 -21.94 -9.11 11.67
CA TYR A 100 -21.87 -9.06 13.12
C TYR A 100 -21.11 -7.83 13.66
N ASN A 101 -20.00 -7.46 13.01
CA ASN A 101 -19.18 -6.34 13.45
C ASN A 101 -19.85 -4.98 13.18
N ILE A 102 -20.67 -4.87 12.12
CA ILE A 102 -21.47 -3.67 11.85
C ILE A 102 -22.56 -3.52 12.92
N GLU A 103 -23.24 -4.61 13.29
CA GLU A 103 -24.28 -4.59 14.32
C GLU A 103 -23.77 -4.18 15.71
N ARG A 104 -22.50 -4.46 16.02
CA ARG A 104 -21.88 -4.06 17.30
C ARG A 104 -21.58 -2.57 17.45
N HIS A 105 -21.59 -1.81 16.36
CA HIS A 105 -21.19 -0.41 16.34
C HIS A 105 -22.36 0.56 16.06
N ASN A 106 -23.59 0.05 16.04
CA ASN A 106 -24.84 0.83 16.07
C ASN A 106 -25.44 0.83 17.47
#